data_AF-A0A924KQS4-F1
#
_entry.id   AF-A0A924KQS4-F1
#
_cell.length_a   1.000
_cell.length_b   1.000
_cell.length_c   1.000
_cell.angle_alpha   90.00
_cell.angle_beta   90.00
_cell.angle_gamma   90.00
#
_symmetry.space_group_name_H-M   'P 1'
#
loop_
_entity.id
_entity.type
_entity.pdbx_description
1 polymer ?
#
loop_
_entity_poly.entity_id
_entity_poly.type
_entity_poly.pdbx_seq_one_letter_code
_entity_poly.pdbx_strand_id
1 'polypeptide(L)'
;ATIADLDPDAVNAARVRFVEYLTKNERDVGRHEEIVRDAAAWDVATLLNKARITKQGQITRSALLLLGRDEAAHFLSPVDAKISWVLRDGTNMTLDSQQFGMPMLLTTDRVFRRVRNLSIERMPDGTLVPSVLPQYDAWVIRGALHNCIAHQDFRLGGKINLVEHPDRLVFANLGQFIPGSVEWMLEHQSPPEHYRNQWLIDGMIRLRMIDQVGSGIRRMYETQRKRFFPLPDFLIDNTNSALPRVEVTIRGQVLDVNYSQALMRRADLDLRTVLLLDRVQKQQPVDAEALKSLRSLKLIEGRAPKIIVSAQVADWAGQKARYIHNRGVDDDYLCRLVVDYITKYGQANRKDLDELLLPKMADVLNAEQKAHKLRNLMQGMRRDGLVRREGPRSAGVWRLAEK
;
A
#
# COMPACT_ATOMS: atom_id res chain seq x y z
N ALA A 1 -16.28 9.22 -33.76
CA ALA A 1 -15.08 9.83 -33.16
C ALA A 1 -14.03 10.10 -34.23
N THR A 2 -13.33 11.21 -34.09
CA THR A 2 -12.28 11.75 -34.99
C THR A 2 -11.08 12.20 -34.15
N ILE A 3 -10.01 12.68 -34.79
CA ILE A 3 -8.84 13.21 -34.09
C ILE A 3 -9.20 14.42 -33.21
N ALA A 4 -10.23 15.20 -33.56
CA ALA A 4 -10.68 16.36 -32.77
C ALA A 4 -11.23 15.96 -31.39
N ASP A 5 -11.70 14.71 -31.24
CA ASP A 5 -12.19 14.15 -29.98
C ASP A 5 -11.05 13.73 -29.03
N LEU A 6 -9.79 13.82 -29.47
CA LEU A 6 -8.61 13.56 -28.65
C LEU A 6 -8.16 14.82 -27.91
N ASP A 7 -7.70 14.62 -26.68
CA ASP A 7 -7.11 15.64 -25.83
C ASP A 7 -5.68 15.96 -26.33
N PRO A 8 -5.38 17.22 -26.69
CA PRO A 8 -4.08 17.59 -27.24
C PRO A 8 -2.91 17.32 -26.27
N ASP A 9 -3.11 17.53 -24.97
CA ASP A 9 -2.08 17.28 -23.96
C ASP A 9 -1.81 15.78 -23.83
N ALA A 10 -2.86 14.95 -23.93
CA ALA A 10 -2.71 13.50 -23.94
C ALA A 10 -2.01 13.01 -25.21
N VAL A 11 -2.30 13.60 -26.38
CA VAL A 11 -1.59 13.28 -27.64
C VAL A 11 -0.12 13.68 -27.54
N ASN A 12 0.20 14.83 -26.98
CA ASN A 12 1.58 15.26 -26.75
C ASN A 12 2.32 14.33 -25.77
N ALA A 13 1.67 13.98 -24.65
CA ALA A 13 2.22 13.01 -23.71
C ALA A 13 2.43 11.63 -24.36
N ALA A 14 1.50 11.20 -25.22
CA ALA A 14 1.64 9.96 -25.98
C ALA A 14 2.84 9.99 -26.92
N ARG A 15 3.11 11.13 -27.58
CA ARG A 15 4.30 11.31 -28.42
C ARG A 15 5.57 11.10 -27.61
N VAL A 16 5.71 11.81 -26.49
CA VAL A 16 6.89 11.70 -25.62
C VAL A 16 7.11 10.26 -25.18
N ARG A 17 6.07 9.62 -24.64
CA ARG A 17 6.18 8.23 -24.13
C ARG A 17 6.43 7.21 -25.24
N PHE A 18 5.86 7.41 -26.42
CA PHE A 18 6.11 6.51 -27.55
C PHE A 18 7.53 6.65 -28.08
N VAL A 19 8.09 7.86 -28.12
CA VAL A 19 9.50 8.09 -28.46
C VAL A 19 10.41 7.38 -27.46
N GLU A 20 10.16 7.52 -26.16
CA GLU A 20 10.90 6.79 -25.12
C GLU A 20 10.79 5.26 -25.28
N TYR A 21 9.62 4.76 -25.70
CA TYR A 21 9.46 3.35 -26.02
C TYR A 21 10.33 2.92 -27.19
N LEU A 22 10.37 3.71 -28.27
CA LEU A 22 11.18 3.39 -29.45
C LEU A 22 12.67 3.42 -29.12
N THR A 23 13.16 4.47 -28.47
CA THR A 23 14.59 4.60 -28.12
C THR A 23 15.03 3.52 -27.14
N LYS A 24 14.22 3.19 -26.13
CA LYS A 24 14.54 2.11 -25.17
C LYS A 24 14.66 0.73 -25.84
N ASN A 25 13.90 0.48 -26.90
CA ASN A 25 13.92 -0.79 -27.62
C ASN A 25 14.92 -0.82 -28.79
N GLU A 26 15.54 0.32 -29.12
CA GLU A 26 16.60 0.39 -30.10
C GLU A 26 17.95 0.14 -29.43
N ARG A 27 18.64 -0.93 -29.88
CA ARG A 27 19.92 -1.35 -29.32
C ARG A 27 21.07 -0.46 -29.80
N ASP A 28 20.95 0.07 -31.02
CA ASP A 28 21.94 0.96 -31.59
C ASP A 28 21.71 2.41 -31.11
N VAL A 29 22.55 2.85 -30.18
CA VAL A 29 22.50 4.21 -29.60
C VAL A 29 22.68 5.28 -30.68
N GLY A 30 23.42 4.99 -31.76
CA GLY A 30 23.61 5.93 -32.87
C GLY A 30 22.31 6.28 -33.61
N ARG A 31 21.28 5.43 -33.51
CA ARG A 31 19.97 5.63 -34.13
C ARG A 31 18.97 6.36 -33.24
N HIS A 32 19.31 6.63 -31.97
CA HIS A 32 18.39 7.29 -31.05
C HIS A 32 18.03 8.70 -31.51
N GLU A 33 19.01 9.46 -32.03
CA GLU A 33 18.77 10.80 -32.56
C GLU A 33 17.89 10.79 -33.81
N GLU A 34 18.07 9.79 -34.69
CA GLU A 34 17.22 9.57 -35.87
C GLU A 34 15.77 9.28 -35.46
N ILE A 35 15.57 8.37 -34.50
CA ILE A 35 14.24 8.02 -33.97
C ILE A 35 13.52 9.25 -33.41
N VAL A 36 14.22 10.06 -32.61
CA VAL A 36 13.64 11.28 -32.01
C VAL A 36 13.25 12.27 -33.10
N ARG A 37 14.11 12.46 -34.11
CA ARG A 37 13.87 13.36 -35.24
C ARG A 37 12.69 12.91 -36.09
N ASP A 38 12.64 11.64 -36.48
CA ASP A 38 11.54 11.07 -37.26
C ASP A 38 10.21 11.18 -36.50
N ALA A 39 10.22 10.83 -35.22
CA ALA A 39 9.04 10.88 -34.41
C ALA A 39 8.55 12.30 -34.14
N ALA A 40 9.42 13.32 -34.16
CA ALA A 40 9.01 14.71 -34.13
C ALA A 40 8.31 15.14 -35.43
N ALA A 41 8.72 14.59 -36.58
CA ALA A 41 8.15 14.90 -37.89
C ALA A 41 6.81 14.19 -38.17
N TRP A 42 6.48 13.10 -37.48
CA TRP A 42 5.22 12.39 -37.70
C TRP A 42 4.00 13.24 -37.34
N ASP A 43 3.03 13.29 -38.25
CA ASP A 43 1.70 13.79 -37.94
C ASP A 43 0.99 12.91 -36.89
N VAL A 44 -0.10 13.41 -36.32
CA VAL A 44 -0.84 12.71 -35.25
C VAL A 44 -1.34 11.35 -35.74
N ALA A 45 -1.84 11.26 -36.98
CA ALA A 45 -2.35 10.01 -37.52
C ALA A 45 -1.26 8.93 -37.62
N THR A 46 -0.09 9.28 -38.14
CA THR A 46 1.06 8.37 -38.28
C THR A 46 1.59 7.94 -36.92
N LEU A 47 1.74 8.89 -35.99
CA LEU A 47 2.19 8.63 -34.62
C LEU A 47 1.28 7.60 -33.94
N LEU A 48 -0.04 7.85 -33.93
CA LEU A 48 -1.00 7.01 -33.22
C LEU A 48 -1.15 5.62 -33.88
N ASN A 49 -1.03 5.53 -35.21
CA ASN A 49 -1.04 4.22 -35.89
C ASN A 49 0.21 3.40 -35.52
N LYS A 50 1.40 4.02 -35.55
CA LYS A 50 2.67 3.37 -35.13
C LYS A 50 2.65 2.96 -33.66
N ALA A 51 2.00 3.74 -32.81
CA ALA A 51 1.81 3.44 -31.39
C ALA A 51 0.73 2.36 -31.11
N ARG A 52 0.06 1.81 -32.15
CA ARG A 52 -1.09 0.89 -32.01
C ARG A 52 -2.24 1.48 -31.19
N ILE A 53 -2.45 2.78 -31.30
CA ILE A 53 -3.57 3.48 -30.68
C ILE A 53 -4.74 3.56 -31.66
N THR A 54 -4.47 3.99 -32.90
CA THR A 54 -5.43 4.00 -34.01
C THR A 54 -5.21 2.82 -34.96
N LYS A 55 -6.23 2.49 -35.78
CA LYS A 55 -6.14 1.46 -36.83
C LYS A 55 -6.39 2.10 -38.19
N GLN A 56 -5.36 2.19 -39.04
CA GLN A 56 -5.45 2.85 -40.35
C GLN A 56 -6.03 4.28 -40.24
N GLY A 57 -5.63 5.02 -39.21
CA GLY A 57 -6.10 6.38 -38.93
C GLY A 57 -7.45 6.45 -38.22
N GLN A 58 -8.18 5.34 -38.11
CA GLN A 58 -9.46 5.30 -37.41
C GLN A 58 -9.28 5.28 -35.88
N ILE A 59 -10.06 6.11 -35.20
CA ILE A 59 -10.08 6.21 -33.73
C ILE A 59 -10.66 4.92 -33.14
N THR A 60 -9.88 4.24 -32.30
CA THR A 60 -10.34 3.04 -31.59
C THR A 60 -10.95 3.41 -30.23
N ARG A 61 -11.70 2.47 -29.63
CA ARG A 61 -12.16 2.63 -28.23
C ARG A 61 -10.99 2.79 -27.25
N SER A 62 -9.87 2.11 -27.49
CA SER A 62 -8.65 2.30 -26.69
C SER A 62 -8.03 3.69 -26.88
N ALA A 63 -8.10 4.25 -28.10
CA ALA A 63 -7.66 5.62 -28.36
C ALA A 63 -8.48 6.64 -27.58
N LEU A 64 -9.81 6.50 -27.58
CA LEU A 64 -10.70 7.34 -26.77
C LEU A 64 -10.45 7.17 -25.27
N LEU A 65 -10.32 5.92 -24.79
CA LEU A 65 -10.06 5.66 -23.38
C LEU A 65 -8.75 6.31 -22.89
N LEU A 66 -7.67 6.15 -23.66
CA LEU A 66 -6.34 6.60 -23.27
C LEU A 66 -6.12 8.09 -23.53
N LEU A 67 -6.60 8.61 -24.65
CA LEU A 67 -6.26 9.94 -25.17
C LEU A 67 -7.48 10.82 -25.47
N GLY A 68 -8.70 10.30 -25.38
CA GLY A 68 -9.93 11.05 -25.65
C GLY A 68 -10.17 12.13 -24.59
N ARG A 69 -10.76 13.24 -25.04
CA ARG A 69 -11.32 14.25 -24.14
C ARG A 69 -12.42 13.63 -23.28
N ASP A 70 -12.67 14.18 -22.10
CA ASP A 70 -13.73 13.65 -21.23
C ASP A 70 -15.11 13.78 -21.88
N GLU A 71 -15.35 14.85 -22.62
CA GLU A 71 -16.59 15.09 -23.37
C GLU A 71 -16.84 14.01 -24.44
N ALA A 72 -15.79 13.34 -24.92
CA ALA A 72 -15.89 12.25 -25.89
C ALA A 72 -16.26 10.89 -25.25
N ALA A 73 -16.45 10.82 -23.93
CA ALA A 73 -16.84 9.59 -23.23
C ALA A 73 -18.14 8.98 -23.73
N HIS A 74 -19.04 9.78 -24.31
CA HIS A 74 -20.30 9.31 -24.89
C HIS A 74 -20.10 8.28 -26.00
N PHE A 75 -18.98 8.32 -26.75
CA PHE A 75 -18.63 7.30 -27.75
C PHE A 75 -18.32 5.93 -27.13
N LEU A 76 -18.03 5.88 -25.84
CA LEU A 76 -17.77 4.64 -25.10
C LEU A 76 -19.02 4.09 -24.41
N SER A 77 -20.17 4.76 -24.45
CA SER A 77 -21.42 4.30 -23.83
C SER A 77 -21.70 2.80 -24.12
N PRO A 78 -22.11 2.00 -23.12
CA PRO A 78 -22.46 2.37 -21.73
C PRO A 78 -21.28 2.32 -20.73
N VAL A 79 -20.03 2.37 -21.21
CA VAL A 79 -18.84 2.27 -20.34
C VAL A 79 -18.73 3.49 -19.41
N ASP A 80 -18.56 3.27 -18.10
CA ASP A 80 -18.18 4.32 -17.14
C ASP A 80 -16.64 4.44 -17.07
N ALA A 81 -16.07 5.19 -18.01
CA ALA A 81 -14.62 5.39 -18.14
C ALA A 81 -14.10 6.40 -17.09
N LYS A 82 -14.12 6.01 -15.81
CA LYS A 82 -13.72 6.86 -14.68
C LYS A 82 -12.84 6.12 -13.66
N ILE A 83 -12.05 6.90 -12.94
CA ILE A 83 -11.37 6.51 -11.70
C ILE A 83 -11.96 7.34 -10.55
N SER A 84 -12.50 6.66 -9.55
CA SER A 84 -12.99 7.28 -8.32
C SER A 84 -11.90 7.25 -7.26
N TRP A 85 -11.46 8.39 -6.75
CA TRP A 85 -10.66 8.47 -5.54
C TRP A 85 -11.57 8.81 -4.35
N VAL A 86 -11.44 8.07 -3.26
CA VAL A 86 -12.20 8.27 -2.02
C VAL A 86 -11.25 8.24 -0.83
N LEU A 87 -11.22 9.32 -0.05
CA LEU A 87 -10.48 9.40 1.20
C LEU A 87 -11.38 9.00 2.37
N ARG A 88 -10.88 8.09 3.21
CA ARG A 88 -11.57 7.63 4.41
C ARG A 88 -10.77 7.87 5.67
N ASP A 89 -11.48 8.06 6.77
CA ASP A 89 -10.90 8.09 8.11
C ASP A 89 -10.79 6.67 8.73
N GLY A 90 -10.40 6.60 10.00
CA GLY A 90 -10.31 5.35 10.76
C GLY A 90 -11.65 4.70 11.09
N THR A 91 -12.76 5.44 11.01
CA THR A 91 -14.13 4.95 11.21
C THR A 91 -14.80 4.52 9.91
N ASN A 92 -14.06 4.57 8.79
CA ASN A 92 -14.52 4.27 7.44
C ASN A 92 -15.51 5.31 6.88
N MET A 93 -15.62 6.49 7.49
CA MET A 93 -16.35 7.62 6.97
C MET A 93 -15.59 8.28 5.81
N THR A 94 -16.33 8.76 4.80
CA THR A 94 -15.74 9.48 3.66
C THR A 94 -15.43 10.91 4.07
N LEU A 95 -14.15 11.27 4.02
CA LEU A 95 -13.67 12.63 4.29
C LEU A 95 -13.67 13.50 3.03
N ASP A 96 -13.30 12.92 1.90
CA ASP A 96 -13.31 13.58 0.60
C ASP A 96 -13.42 12.55 -0.53
N SER A 97 -13.87 12.97 -1.70
CA SER A 97 -13.89 12.13 -2.89
C SER A 97 -13.83 12.95 -4.16
N GLN A 98 -13.25 12.37 -5.21
CA GLN A 98 -13.18 12.99 -6.52
C GLN A 98 -13.30 11.93 -7.61
N GLN A 99 -14.08 12.24 -8.64
CA GLN A 99 -14.15 11.42 -9.86
C GLN A 99 -13.22 12.01 -10.92
N PHE A 100 -12.49 11.16 -11.60
CA PHE A 100 -11.61 11.54 -12.71
C PHE A 100 -12.02 10.78 -13.97
N GLY A 101 -12.33 11.52 -15.02
CA GLY A 101 -12.70 10.99 -16.33
C GLY A 101 -11.52 10.75 -17.26
N MET A 102 -11.78 10.68 -18.56
CA MET A 102 -10.75 10.55 -19.60
C MET A 102 -9.98 11.87 -19.76
N PRO A 103 -8.75 11.88 -20.32
CA PRO A 103 -7.96 10.75 -20.86
C PRO A 103 -7.23 9.94 -19.78
N MET A 104 -7.34 8.60 -19.83
CA MET A 104 -6.72 7.71 -18.82
C MET A 104 -5.20 7.80 -18.76
N LEU A 105 -4.54 8.19 -19.86
CA LEU A 105 -3.09 8.40 -19.89
C LEU A 105 -2.66 9.47 -18.87
N LEU A 106 -3.40 10.58 -18.78
CA LEU A 106 -3.09 11.69 -17.87
C LEU A 106 -3.78 11.55 -16.52
N THR A 107 -4.97 10.95 -16.50
CA THR A 107 -5.78 10.80 -15.28
C THR A 107 -5.06 9.99 -14.20
N THR A 108 -4.22 9.02 -14.56
CA THR A 108 -3.43 8.26 -13.57
C THR A 108 -2.50 9.15 -12.73
N ASP A 109 -1.84 10.14 -13.36
CA ASP A 109 -0.99 11.09 -12.66
C ASP A 109 -1.82 12.10 -11.85
N ARG A 110 -3.00 12.50 -12.34
CA ARG A 110 -3.94 13.38 -11.62
C ARG A 110 -4.46 12.71 -10.34
N VAL A 111 -4.86 11.44 -10.41
CA VAL A 111 -5.30 10.62 -9.27
C VAL A 111 -4.14 10.42 -8.29
N PHE A 112 -2.94 10.11 -8.77
CA PHE A 112 -1.75 9.94 -7.93
C PHE A 112 -1.46 11.20 -7.10
N ARG A 113 -1.58 12.41 -7.67
CA ARG A 113 -1.38 13.68 -6.95
C ARG A 113 -2.42 13.92 -5.85
N ARG A 114 -3.57 13.26 -5.88
CA ARG A 114 -4.60 13.38 -4.84
C ARG A 114 -4.30 12.52 -3.61
N VAL A 115 -3.53 11.44 -3.78
CA VAL A 115 -3.10 10.55 -2.69
C VAL A 115 -2.12 11.28 -1.78
N ARG A 116 -2.40 11.34 -0.47
CA ARG A 116 -1.58 12.14 0.46
C ARG A 116 -0.13 11.67 0.57
N ASN A 117 0.11 10.35 0.45
CA ASN A 117 1.40 9.68 0.50
C ASN A 117 2.41 10.32 1.48
N LEU A 118 2.04 10.36 2.77
CA LEU A 118 2.79 11.09 3.79
C LEU A 118 4.20 10.52 3.94
N SER A 119 5.12 11.37 4.42
CA SER A 119 6.44 10.90 4.86
C SER A 119 6.32 10.24 6.22
N ILE A 120 7.01 9.12 6.39
CA ILE A 120 7.09 8.37 7.63
C ILE A 120 8.55 8.22 8.04
N GLU A 121 8.78 8.38 9.33
CA GLU A 121 10.08 8.13 9.92
C GLU A 121 10.20 6.65 10.26
N ARG A 122 11.30 6.05 9.82
CA ARG A 122 11.64 4.67 10.13
C ARG A 122 13.04 4.63 10.68
N MET A 123 13.22 3.96 11.80
CA MET A 123 14.54 3.63 12.31
C MET A 123 15.06 2.39 11.57
N PRO A 124 16.13 2.50 10.74
CA PRO A 124 16.84 1.33 10.24
C PRO A 124 17.44 0.52 11.40
N ASP A 125 17.75 -0.75 11.18
CA ASP A 125 18.57 -1.52 12.12
C ASP A 125 20.03 -0.98 12.08
N GLY A 126 20.78 -1.11 13.14
CA GLY A 126 22.09 -0.48 13.37
C GLY A 126 22.17 1.04 13.63
N THR A 127 21.30 1.90 13.11
CA THR A 127 21.48 3.38 13.14
C THR A 127 20.66 4.14 14.19
N LEU A 128 21.20 5.27 14.68
CA LEU A 128 20.54 6.22 15.60
C LEU A 128 19.70 7.30 14.88
N VAL A 129 19.76 7.34 13.55
CA VAL A 129 19.09 8.34 12.73
C VAL A 129 17.93 7.69 11.98
N PRO A 130 16.69 8.22 12.09
CA PRO A 130 15.57 7.75 11.30
C PRO A 130 15.74 8.12 9.83
N SER A 131 15.51 7.15 8.95
CA SER A 131 15.32 7.39 7.52
C SER A 131 13.87 7.82 7.27
N VAL A 132 13.70 8.96 6.61
CA VAL A 132 12.39 9.41 6.13
C VAL A 132 12.12 8.75 4.79
N LEU A 133 10.99 8.06 4.67
CA LEU A 133 10.52 7.51 3.39
C LEU A 133 9.03 7.82 3.20
N PRO A 134 8.51 7.91 1.97
CA PRO A 134 7.08 8.01 1.75
C PRO A 134 6.36 6.73 2.22
N GLN A 135 5.08 6.82 2.58
CA GLN A 135 4.22 5.66 2.91
C GLN A 135 4.14 4.65 1.76
N TYR A 136 4.09 5.14 0.53
CA TYR A 136 3.96 4.34 -0.67
C TYR A 136 5.03 4.70 -1.70
N ASP A 137 5.54 3.67 -2.37
CA ASP A 137 6.37 3.86 -3.54
C ASP A 137 5.53 4.35 -4.72
N ALA A 138 6.01 5.39 -5.41
CA ALA A 138 5.27 6.03 -6.51
C ALA A 138 5.11 5.12 -7.74
N TRP A 139 6.05 4.19 -7.96
CA TRP A 139 5.91 3.19 -9.02
C TRP A 139 4.85 2.15 -8.65
N VAL A 140 4.76 1.73 -7.38
CA VAL A 140 3.73 0.80 -6.90
C VAL A 140 2.32 1.36 -7.09
N ILE A 141 2.07 2.62 -6.72
CA ILE A 141 0.73 3.24 -6.90
C ILE A 141 0.38 3.33 -8.39
N ARG A 142 1.31 3.81 -9.22
CA ARG A 142 1.08 3.94 -10.66
C ARG A 142 0.84 2.57 -11.31
N GLY A 143 1.67 1.58 -10.97
CA GLY A 143 1.51 0.20 -11.45
C GLY A 143 0.16 -0.39 -11.07
N ALA A 144 -0.34 -0.15 -9.85
CA ALA A 144 -1.68 -0.59 -9.44
C ALA A 144 -2.79 0.08 -10.27
N LEU A 145 -2.73 1.41 -10.46
CA LEU A 145 -3.68 2.15 -11.30
C LEU A 145 -3.66 1.70 -12.76
N HIS A 146 -2.46 1.53 -13.34
CA HIS A 146 -2.31 1.06 -14.72
C HIS A 146 -2.81 -0.36 -14.89
N ASN A 147 -2.58 -1.26 -13.92
CA ASN A 147 -3.15 -2.60 -13.92
C ASN A 147 -4.69 -2.56 -13.87
N CYS A 148 -5.28 -1.68 -13.06
CA CYS A 148 -6.74 -1.51 -13.05
C CYS A 148 -7.26 -1.08 -14.44
N ILE A 149 -6.60 -0.15 -15.13
CA ILE A 149 -7.02 0.28 -16.48
C ILE A 149 -6.85 -0.85 -17.50
N ALA A 150 -5.70 -1.53 -17.47
CA ALA A 150 -5.36 -2.64 -18.35
C ALA A 150 -6.36 -3.81 -18.25
N HIS A 151 -6.87 -4.06 -17.04
CA HIS A 151 -7.67 -5.23 -16.73
C HIS A 151 -9.13 -4.96 -16.36
N GLN A 152 -9.60 -3.71 -16.31
CA GLN A 152 -11.01 -3.39 -16.16
C GLN A 152 -11.83 -4.07 -17.27
N ASP A 153 -12.86 -4.83 -16.89
CA ASP A 153 -13.88 -5.25 -17.85
C ASP A 153 -14.87 -4.10 -18.06
N PHE A 154 -14.54 -3.22 -19.00
CA PHE A 154 -15.34 -2.05 -19.32
C PHE A 154 -16.78 -2.39 -19.75
N ARG A 155 -17.06 -3.62 -20.19
CA ARG A 155 -18.42 -4.06 -20.57
C ARG A 155 -19.35 -4.18 -19.37
N LEU A 156 -18.81 -4.29 -18.16
CA LEU A 156 -19.59 -4.41 -16.92
C LEU A 156 -20.14 -3.07 -16.42
N GLY A 157 -19.87 -1.95 -17.12
CA GLY A 157 -20.45 -0.64 -16.81
C GLY A 157 -19.98 -0.01 -15.48
N GLY A 158 -18.97 -0.61 -14.82
CA GLY A 158 -18.40 -0.06 -13.60
C GLY A 158 -17.16 0.79 -13.86
N LYS A 159 -16.77 1.53 -12.82
CA LYS A 159 -15.56 2.35 -12.75
C LYS A 159 -14.46 1.68 -11.93
N ILE A 160 -13.25 2.21 -12.05
CA ILE A 160 -12.12 1.87 -11.19
C ILE A 160 -12.25 2.67 -9.89
N ASN A 161 -11.96 2.04 -8.74
CA ASN A 161 -11.99 2.71 -7.45
C ASN A 161 -10.60 2.66 -6.78
N LEU A 162 -10.17 3.80 -6.26
CA LEU A 162 -9.04 3.95 -5.35
C LEU A 162 -9.58 4.50 -4.03
N VAL A 163 -9.52 3.68 -2.98
CA VAL A 163 -9.90 4.10 -1.63
C VAL A 163 -8.62 4.29 -0.80
N GLU A 164 -8.40 5.50 -0.32
CA GLU A 164 -7.32 5.84 0.59
C GLU A 164 -7.83 5.77 2.03
N HIS A 165 -7.32 4.81 2.80
CA HIS A 165 -7.51 4.72 4.24
C HIS A 165 -6.30 5.32 4.96
N PRO A 166 -6.36 5.52 6.29
CA PRO A 166 -5.22 6.03 7.06
C PRO A 166 -3.95 5.18 6.93
N ASP A 167 -4.10 3.86 6.75
CA ASP A 167 -3.01 2.88 6.80
C ASP A 167 -2.73 2.14 5.47
N ARG A 168 -3.63 2.28 4.49
CA ARG A 168 -3.57 1.50 3.25
C ARG A 168 -4.27 2.19 2.07
N LEU A 169 -3.88 1.80 0.87
CA LEU A 169 -4.59 2.08 -0.36
C LEU A 169 -5.26 0.80 -0.86
N VAL A 170 -6.52 0.90 -1.28
CA VAL A 170 -7.27 -0.19 -1.90
C VAL A 170 -7.62 0.21 -3.33
N PHE A 171 -7.09 -0.52 -4.30
CA PHE A 171 -7.39 -0.34 -5.72
C PHE A 171 -8.33 -1.45 -6.16
N ALA A 172 -9.37 -1.12 -6.90
CA ALA A 172 -10.37 -2.09 -7.32
C ALA A 172 -10.88 -1.83 -8.74
N ASN A 173 -11.03 -2.91 -9.49
CA ASN A 173 -11.58 -2.92 -10.84
C ASN A 173 -12.52 -4.11 -11.01
N LEU A 174 -13.51 -3.98 -11.90
CA LEU A 174 -14.39 -5.09 -12.27
C LEU A 174 -13.71 -6.00 -13.31
N GLY A 175 -14.13 -7.25 -13.32
CA GLY A 175 -13.62 -8.30 -14.20
C GLY A 175 -12.88 -9.41 -13.44
N GLN A 176 -12.59 -10.49 -14.15
CA GLN A 176 -11.91 -11.66 -13.61
C GLN A 176 -10.38 -11.49 -13.62
N PHE A 177 -9.71 -12.15 -12.68
CA PHE A 177 -8.26 -12.27 -12.66
C PHE A 177 -7.77 -13.35 -13.63
N ILE A 178 -7.31 -12.94 -14.82
CA ILE A 178 -6.98 -13.84 -15.94
C ILE A 178 -5.89 -14.87 -15.60
N PRO A 179 -4.81 -14.54 -14.87
CA PRO A 179 -3.75 -15.50 -14.53
C PRO A 179 -4.17 -16.61 -13.55
N GLY A 180 -5.43 -16.65 -13.10
CA GLY A 180 -5.95 -17.64 -12.18
C GLY A 180 -5.62 -17.34 -10.72
N SER A 181 -4.33 -17.26 -10.37
CA SER A 181 -3.88 -16.92 -9.01
C SER A 181 -2.64 -16.02 -8.99
N VAL A 182 -2.49 -15.28 -7.89
CA VAL A 182 -1.34 -14.40 -7.68
C VAL A 182 -0.09 -15.22 -7.43
N GLU A 183 -0.20 -16.31 -6.68
CA GLU A 183 0.88 -17.25 -6.39
C GLU A 183 1.48 -17.81 -7.69
N TRP A 184 0.63 -18.25 -8.62
CA TRP A 184 1.08 -18.74 -9.92
C TRP A 184 1.88 -17.69 -10.67
N MET A 185 1.42 -16.43 -10.68
CA MET A 185 2.14 -15.34 -11.34
C MET A 185 3.49 -15.04 -10.67
N LEU A 186 3.57 -15.09 -9.34
CA LEU A 186 4.80 -14.84 -8.60
C LEU A 186 5.85 -15.93 -8.85
N GLU A 187 5.42 -17.19 -9.00
CA GLU A 187 6.29 -18.35 -9.26
C GLU A 187 6.78 -18.41 -10.71
N HIS A 188 5.86 -18.34 -11.68
CA HIS A 188 6.18 -18.61 -13.09
C HIS A 188 6.80 -17.42 -13.81
N GLN A 189 6.55 -16.19 -13.35
CA GLN A 189 7.11 -14.95 -13.91
C GLN A 189 6.85 -14.78 -15.43
N SER A 190 5.82 -15.45 -15.95
CA SER A 190 5.48 -15.41 -17.37
C SER A 190 4.36 -14.39 -17.59
N PRO A 191 4.46 -13.56 -18.65
CA PRO A 191 3.32 -12.77 -19.09
C PRO A 191 2.16 -13.71 -19.44
N PRO A 192 0.90 -13.32 -19.16
CA PRO A 192 -0.25 -14.13 -19.55
C PRO A 192 -0.30 -14.25 -21.08
N GLU A 193 -0.69 -15.42 -21.57
CA GLU A 193 -0.82 -15.70 -23.01
C GLU A 193 -1.94 -14.87 -23.66
N HIS A 194 -2.92 -14.46 -22.86
CA HIS A 194 -4.08 -13.71 -23.32
C HIS A 194 -4.42 -12.54 -22.40
N TYR A 195 -4.81 -11.42 -23.02
CA TYR A 195 -5.34 -10.24 -22.35
C TYR A 195 -6.76 -9.95 -22.82
N ARG A 196 -7.62 -9.53 -21.88
CA ARG A 196 -9.02 -9.16 -22.13
C ARG A 196 -9.17 -8.14 -23.27
N ASN A 197 -8.25 -7.19 -23.36
CA ASN A 197 -8.19 -6.25 -24.47
C ASN A 197 -6.74 -6.10 -24.96
N GLN A 198 -6.34 -6.96 -25.90
CA GLN A 198 -4.99 -6.96 -26.48
C GLN A 198 -4.59 -5.60 -27.07
N TRP A 199 -5.53 -4.91 -27.74
CA TRP A 199 -5.23 -3.64 -28.38
C TRP A 199 -4.95 -2.52 -27.36
N LEU A 200 -5.71 -2.50 -26.25
CA LEU A 200 -5.45 -1.59 -25.14
C LEU A 200 -4.08 -1.86 -24.50
N ILE A 201 -3.76 -3.13 -24.23
CA ILE A 201 -2.48 -3.54 -23.63
C ILE A 201 -1.30 -3.14 -24.52
N ASP A 202 -1.38 -3.44 -25.82
CA ASP A 202 -0.34 -3.07 -26.79
C ASP A 202 -0.10 -1.55 -26.81
N GLY A 203 -1.18 -0.77 -26.78
CA GLY A 203 -1.12 0.69 -26.67
C GLY A 203 -0.49 1.14 -25.35
N MET A 204 -0.92 0.59 -24.22
CA MET A 204 -0.37 0.92 -22.89
C MET A 204 1.11 0.56 -22.76
N ILE A 205 1.58 -0.53 -23.37
CA ILE A 205 3.01 -0.90 -23.44
C ILE A 205 3.78 0.15 -24.26
N ARG A 206 3.28 0.48 -25.47
CA ARG A 206 3.92 1.47 -26.36
C ARG A 206 3.91 2.89 -25.79
N LEU A 207 2.92 3.21 -24.96
CA LEU A 207 2.85 4.45 -24.19
C LEU A 207 3.49 4.35 -22.80
N ARG A 208 4.29 3.31 -22.55
CA ARG A 208 5.10 3.14 -21.31
C ARG A 208 4.27 3.21 -20.02
N MET A 209 2.99 2.86 -20.08
CA MET A 209 2.12 2.76 -18.91
C MET A 209 2.32 1.42 -18.18
N ILE A 210 2.56 0.34 -18.90
CA ILE A 210 2.81 -0.99 -18.33
C ILE A 210 4.04 -1.63 -18.97
N ASP A 211 4.68 -2.54 -18.23
CA ASP A 211 5.81 -3.33 -18.73
C ASP A 211 5.30 -4.52 -19.58
N GLN A 212 6.04 -4.87 -20.62
CA GLN A 212 5.67 -5.96 -21.56
C GLN A 212 5.78 -7.37 -20.95
N VAL A 213 6.60 -7.55 -19.91
CA VAL A 213 7.02 -8.89 -19.41
C VAL A 213 6.08 -9.43 -18.32
N GLY A 214 4.94 -8.79 -18.05
CA GLY A 214 4.00 -9.27 -17.02
C GLY A 214 4.56 -9.24 -15.58
N SER A 215 5.75 -8.65 -15.37
CA SER A 215 6.44 -8.61 -14.08
C SER A 215 5.88 -7.58 -13.10
N GLY A 216 4.80 -6.89 -13.44
CA GLY A 216 4.25 -5.77 -12.68
C GLY A 216 3.88 -6.14 -11.25
N ILE A 217 3.16 -7.25 -11.06
CA ILE A 217 2.78 -7.71 -9.71
C ILE A 217 4.01 -8.14 -8.93
N ARG A 218 4.90 -8.97 -9.48
CA ARG A 218 6.12 -9.38 -8.78
C ARG A 218 6.99 -8.19 -8.36
N ARG A 219 7.18 -7.21 -9.24
CA ARG A 219 7.93 -5.99 -8.92
C ARG A 219 7.24 -5.19 -7.80
N MET A 220 5.92 -5.20 -7.73
CA MET A 220 5.17 -4.60 -6.61
C MET A 220 5.48 -5.30 -5.28
N TYR A 221 5.47 -6.64 -5.26
CA TYR A 221 5.84 -7.44 -4.09
C TYR A 221 7.29 -7.20 -3.67
N GLU A 222 8.23 -7.24 -4.62
CA GLU A 222 9.65 -6.99 -4.34
C GLU A 222 9.91 -5.57 -3.86
N THR A 223 9.18 -4.58 -4.37
CA THR A 223 9.32 -3.18 -3.92
C THR A 223 8.83 -3.03 -2.47
N GLN A 224 7.69 -3.62 -2.11
CA GLN A 224 7.22 -3.64 -0.72
C GLN A 224 8.17 -4.40 0.20
N ARG A 225 8.68 -5.55 -0.25
CA ARG A 225 9.68 -6.35 0.48
C ARG A 225 10.95 -5.54 0.75
N LYS A 226 11.52 -4.85 -0.24
CA LYS A 226 12.73 -4.02 -0.08
C LYS A 226 12.52 -2.85 0.87
N ARG A 227 11.27 -2.36 0.97
CA ARG A 227 10.85 -1.34 1.93
C ARG A 227 10.48 -1.94 3.29
N PHE A 228 10.53 -3.28 3.40
CA PHE A 228 10.22 -4.07 4.59
C PHE A 228 8.78 -3.87 5.09
N PHE A 229 7.88 -3.59 4.15
CA PHE A 229 6.47 -3.35 4.42
C PHE A 229 5.66 -4.62 4.19
N PRO A 230 4.45 -4.71 4.76
CA PRO A 230 3.54 -5.78 4.43
C PRO A 230 3.35 -5.87 2.91
N LEU A 231 3.36 -7.09 2.39
CA LEU A 231 3.23 -7.33 0.96
C LEU A 231 1.82 -6.94 0.49
N PRO A 232 1.62 -6.69 -0.82
CA PRO A 232 0.28 -6.51 -1.38
C PRO A 232 -0.66 -7.68 -1.05
N ASP A 233 -1.93 -7.38 -0.74
CA ASP A 233 -2.99 -8.40 -0.63
C ASP A 233 -3.93 -8.28 -1.81
N PHE A 234 -4.21 -9.40 -2.47
CA PHE A 234 -5.20 -9.48 -3.54
C PHE A 234 -6.46 -10.16 -3.04
N LEU A 235 -7.60 -9.54 -3.32
CA LEU A 235 -8.91 -10.15 -3.17
C LEU A 235 -9.48 -10.36 -4.57
N ILE A 236 -9.65 -11.63 -4.95
CA ILE A 236 -10.20 -12.03 -6.25
C ILE A 236 -11.59 -12.59 -5.97
N ASP A 237 -12.61 -11.82 -6.29
CA ASP A 237 -14.00 -12.23 -6.14
C ASP A 237 -14.58 -12.56 -7.53
N ASN A 238 -14.71 -13.85 -7.80
CA ASN A 238 -15.30 -14.33 -9.05
C ASN A 238 -16.79 -14.69 -8.92
N THR A 239 -17.33 -14.80 -7.70
CA THR A 239 -18.63 -15.49 -7.46
C THR A 239 -19.50 -14.89 -6.36
N ASN A 240 -18.95 -14.12 -5.42
CA ASN A 240 -19.66 -13.68 -4.21
C ASN A 240 -20.28 -12.28 -4.37
N SER A 241 -19.69 -11.43 -5.21
CA SER A 241 -20.25 -10.13 -5.59
C SER A 241 -21.21 -10.24 -6.77
N ALA A 242 -22.12 -9.28 -6.90
CA ALA A 242 -23.03 -9.18 -8.05
C ALA A 242 -22.31 -9.17 -9.41
N LEU A 243 -21.04 -8.73 -9.42
CA LEU A 243 -20.15 -8.74 -10.58
C LEU A 243 -18.74 -9.19 -10.14
N PRO A 244 -17.97 -9.89 -11.00
CA PRO A 244 -16.60 -10.28 -10.70
C PRO A 244 -15.73 -9.04 -10.49
N ARG A 245 -14.84 -9.10 -9.51
CA ARG A 245 -14.02 -7.97 -9.06
C ARG A 245 -12.65 -8.42 -8.59
N VAL A 246 -11.65 -7.60 -8.87
CA VAL A 246 -10.30 -7.74 -8.32
C VAL A 246 -9.98 -6.51 -7.49
N GLU A 247 -9.47 -6.73 -6.28
CA GLU A 247 -8.94 -5.69 -5.42
C GLU A 247 -7.48 -5.97 -5.07
N VAL A 248 -6.67 -4.93 -5.00
CA VAL A 248 -5.34 -4.99 -4.40
C VAL A 248 -5.21 -3.96 -3.29
N THR A 249 -4.75 -4.41 -2.13
CA THR A 249 -4.49 -3.59 -0.96
C THR A 249 -2.99 -3.41 -0.78
N ILE A 250 -2.52 -2.16 -0.74
CA ILE A 250 -1.15 -1.78 -0.46
C ILE A 250 -1.11 -1.09 0.90
N ARG A 251 -0.35 -1.65 1.85
CA ARG A 251 -0.16 -1.05 3.18
C ARG A 251 1.00 -0.05 3.17
N GLY A 252 0.73 1.12 3.75
CA GLY A 252 1.67 2.24 3.83
C GLY A 252 2.41 2.34 5.17
N GLN A 253 2.21 1.35 6.05
CA GLN A 253 2.82 1.31 7.39
C GLN A 253 3.21 -0.12 7.77
N VAL A 254 4.07 -0.22 8.79
CA VAL A 254 4.47 -1.48 9.41
C VAL A 254 3.27 -2.07 10.16
N LEU A 255 3.00 -3.36 9.95
CA LEU A 255 1.98 -4.11 10.68
C LEU A 255 2.59 -4.85 11.87
N ASP A 256 3.71 -5.55 11.64
CA ASP A 256 4.50 -6.23 12.65
C ASP A 256 5.97 -5.78 12.56
N VAL A 257 6.51 -5.29 13.67
CA VAL A 257 7.91 -4.85 13.78
C VAL A 257 8.85 -6.04 13.64
N ASN A 258 8.50 -7.21 14.17
CA ASN A 258 9.31 -8.42 14.09
C ASN A 258 9.42 -8.89 12.63
N TYR A 259 8.35 -8.80 11.84
CA TYR A 259 8.38 -9.07 10.40
C TYR A 259 9.39 -8.15 9.69
N SER A 260 9.30 -6.85 9.95
CA SER A 260 10.16 -5.85 9.32
C SER A 260 11.64 -6.10 9.66
N GLN A 261 11.93 -6.41 10.93
CA GLN A 261 13.27 -6.72 11.41
C GLN A 261 13.81 -8.04 10.86
N ALA A 262 12.97 -9.08 10.78
CA ALA A 262 13.34 -10.34 10.16
C ALA A 262 13.80 -10.13 8.70
N LEU A 263 13.05 -9.32 7.93
CA LEU A 263 13.44 -9.00 6.55
C LEU A 263 14.71 -8.15 6.43
N MET A 264 14.95 -7.23 7.36
CA MET A 264 16.17 -6.40 7.39
C MET A 264 17.42 -7.25 7.61
N ARG A 265 17.31 -8.29 8.45
CA ARG A 265 18.45 -9.12 8.86
C ARG A 265 18.67 -10.32 7.95
N ARG A 266 17.59 -10.90 7.43
CA ARG A 266 17.61 -12.10 6.59
C ARG A 266 17.34 -11.74 5.13
N ALA A 267 18.30 -11.03 4.52
CA ALA A 267 18.25 -10.72 3.09
C ALA A 267 18.28 -11.98 2.20
N ASP A 268 18.72 -13.11 2.77
CA ASP A 268 18.78 -14.44 2.15
C ASP A 268 17.40 -15.09 1.94
N LEU A 269 16.33 -14.62 2.60
CA LEU A 269 15.01 -15.23 2.43
C LEU A 269 14.54 -15.11 0.98
N ASP A 270 13.96 -16.17 0.42
CA ASP A 270 13.33 -16.09 -0.88
C ASP A 270 11.94 -15.43 -0.78
N LEU A 271 11.38 -15.01 -1.92
CA LEU A 271 10.07 -14.34 -1.93
C LEU A 271 8.96 -15.24 -1.37
N ARG A 272 9.04 -16.56 -1.58
CA ARG A 272 8.06 -17.54 -1.07
C ARG A 272 8.05 -17.59 0.46
N THR A 273 9.20 -17.65 1.09
CA THR A 273 9.32 -17.63 2.56
C THR A 273 8.79 -16.31 3.12
N VAL A 274 9.10 -15.19 2.45
CA VAL A 274 8.60 -13.86 2.84
C VAL A 274 7.08 -13.75 2.72
N LEU A 275 6.48 -14.32 1.66
CA LEU A 275 5.01 -14.41 1.51
C LEU A 275 4.38 -15.18 2.67
N LEU A 276 4.93 -16.34 3.03
CA LEU A 276 4.41 -17.14 4.13
C LEU A 276 4.53 -16.41 5.48
N LEU A 277 5.66 -15.72 5.71
CA LEU A 277 5.86 -14.91 6.90
C LEU A 277 4.89 -13.71 6.95
N ASP A 278 4.62 -13.10 5.80
CA ASP A 278 3.66 -12.01 5.64
C ASP A 278 2.22 -12.48 5.94
N ARG A 279 1.84 -13.70 5.54
CA ARG A 279 0.57 -14.31 5.93
C ARG A 279 0.46 -14.50 7.44
N VAL A 280 1.55 -14.90 8.11
CA VAL A 280 1.57 -15.04 9.58
C VAL A 280 1.34 -13.71 10.29
N GLN A 281 2.02 -12.61 9.91
CA GLN A 281 1.76 -11.30 10.55
C GLN A 281 0.31 -10.83 10.33
N LYS A 282 -0.29 -11.18 9.19
CA LYS A 282 -1.68 -10.84 8.84
C LYS A 282 -2.71 -11.78 9.45
N GLN A 283 -2.29 -12.78 10.22
CA GLN A 283 -3.16 -13.83 10.79
C GLN A 283 -3.98 -14.56 9.72
N GLN A 284 -3.41 -14.73 8.52
CA GLN A 284 -4.00 -15.48 7.43
C GLN A 284 -3.67 -16.97 7.57
N PRO A 285 -4.50 -17.88 7.03
CA PRO A 285 -4.22 -19.32 7.05
C PRO A 285 -2.90 -19.66 6.35
N VAL A 286 -2.11 -20.50 7.01
CA VAL A 286 -0.86 -21.07 6.48
C VAL A 286 -0.89 -22.57 6.72
N ASP A 287 -0.50 -23.35 5.72
CA ASP A 287 -0.49 -24.80 5.81
C ASP A 287 0.53 -25.32 6.85
N ALA A 288 0.33 -26.56 7.32
CA ALA A 288 1.15 -27.12 8.39
C ALA A 288 2.62 -27.33 7.99
N GLU A 289 2.90 -27.60 6.71
CA GLU A 289 4.26 -27.82 6.20
C GLU A 289 5.05 -26.51 6.13
N ALA A 290 4.44 -25.45 5.63
CA ALA A 290 4.96 -24.09 5.64
C ALA A 290 5.21 -23.61 7.06
N LEU A 291 4.29 -23.86 8.00
CA LEU A 291 4.52 -23.54 9.41
C LEU A 291 5.70 -24.33 9.99
N LYS A 292 5.88 -25.61 9.62
CA LYS A 292 7.03 -26.41 10.05
C LYS A 292 8.34 -25.86 9.48
N SER A 293 8.35 -25.45 8.21
CA SER A 293 9.48 -24.80 7.53
C SER A 293 9.84 -23.45 8.17
N LEU A 294 8.86 -22.58 8.41
CA LEU A 294 9.10 -21.30 9.10
C LEU A 294 9.64 -21.49 10.52
N ARG A 295 9.18 -22.52 11.25
CA ARG A 295 9.70 -22.87 12.59
C ARG A 295 11.12 -23.41 12.54
N SER A 296 11.48 -24.25 11.56
CA SER A 296 12.86 -24.75 11.45
C SER A 296 13.84 -23.62 11.12
N LEU A 297 13.39 -22.62 10.36
CA LEU A 297 14.11 -21.37 10.10
C LEU A 297 14.08 -20.38 11.28
N LYS A 298 13.39 -20.73 12.38
CA LYS A 298 13.17 -19.91 13.59
C LYS A 298 12.44 -18.59 13.34
N LEU A 299 11.77 -18.42 12.19
CA LEU A 299 11.09 -17.18 11.80
C LEU A 299 9.78 -16.93 12.54
N ILE A 300 9.17 -17.97 13.12
CA ILE A 300 7.89 -17.87 13.82
C ILE A 300 7.92 -18.61 15.15
N GLU A 301 7.09 -18.17 16.08
CA GLU A 301 6.92 -18.77 17.40
C GLU A 301 5.44 -18.87 17.80
N GLY A 302 5.17 -19.56 18.91
CA GLY A 302 3.82 -19.83 19.38
C GLY A 302 3.20 -21.11 18.81
N ARG A 303 2.01 -21.43 19.33
CA ARG A 303 1.20 -22.60 18.96
C ARG A 303 -0.12 -22.14 18.36
N ALA A 304 -0.65 -22.91 17.41
CA ALA A 304 -1.95 -22.62 16.83
C ALA A 304 -3.01 -22.48 17.94
N PRO A 305 -3.94 -21.50 17.84
CA PRO A 305 -4.12 -20.57 16.71
C PRO A 305 -3.25 -19.30 16.77
N LYS A 306 -2.51 -19.05 17.87
CA LYS A 306 -1.73 -17.83 18.09
C LYS A 306 -0.27 -18.02 17.68
N ILE A 307 -0.03 -17.95 16.37
CA ILE A 307 1.32 -17.98 15.78
C ILE A 307 1.73 -16.53 15.47
N ILE A 308 2.94 -16.16 15.86
CA ILE A 308 3.49 -14.81 15.66
C ILE A 308 4.87 -14.88 15.01
N VAL A 309 5.30 -13.78 14.41
CA VAL A 309 6.68 -13.66 13.91
C VAL A 309 7.64 -13.59 15.09
N SER A 310 8.68 -14.42 15.08
CA SER A 310 9.54 -14.61 16.24
C SER A 310 10.38 -13.38 16.54
N ALA A 311 10.36 -12.96 17.81
CA ALA A 311 11.27 -11.95 18.32
C ALA A 311 12.74 -12.42 18.34
N GLN A 312 13.01 -13.73 18.34
CA GLN A 312 14.38 -14.25 18.38
C GLN A 312 15.15 -13.94 17.09
N VAL A 313 14.49 -13.95 15.93
CA VAL A 313 15.10 -13.48 14.67
C VAL A 313 15.41 -11.99 14.73
N ALA A 314 14.60 -11.23 15.47
CA ALA A 314 14.82 -9.83 15.80
C ALA A 314 15.91 -9.59 16.88
N ASP A 315 16.27 -10.60 17.69
CA ASP A 315 17.27 -10.47 18.77
C ASP A 315 18.66 -11.07 18.44
N TRP A 316 18.81 -11.82 17.34
CA TRP A 316 20.04 -12.61 17.07
C TRP A 316 21.30 -11.84 16.61
N ALA A 317 21.28 -10.51 16.52
CA ALA A 317 22.50 -9.70 16.40
C ALA A 317 22.31 -8.28 16.98
N GLY A 318 23.15 -7.91 17.96
CA GLY A 318 23.33 -6.51 18.35
C GLY A 318 22.40 -5.95 19.43
N GLN A 319 22.47 -6.54 20.62
CA GLN A 319 22.34 -5.90 21.95
C GLN A 319 21.29 -4.78 22.10
N LYS A 320 20.17 -5.13 22.76
CA LYS A 320 19.51 -4.45 23.91
C LYS A 320 19.15 -2.94 23.82
N ALA A 321 19.51 -2.20 22.79
CA ALA A 321 19.24 -0.75 22.67
C ALA A 321 18.00 -0.42 21.83
N ARG A 322 17.48 -1.38 21.03
CA ARG A 322 16.37 -1.15 20.09
C ARG A 322 14.97 -1.48 20.59
N TYR A 323 14.87 -2.12 21.74
CA TYR A 323 13.59 -2.57 22.31
C TYR A 323 12.67 -1.40 22.73
N ILE A 324 13.17 -0.15 22.76
CA ILE A 324 12.56 0.98 23.46
C ILE A 324 11.66 1.87 22.56
N HIS A 325 11.75 1.82 21.22
CA HIS A 325 11.19 2.92 20.40
C HIS A 325 9.95 2.65 19.54
N ASN A 326 9.43 1.42 19.46
CA ASN A 326 8.24 1.11 18.65
C ASN A 326 7.01 0.63 19.44
N ARG A 327 6.99 0.81 20.77
CA ARG A 327 5.75 0.67 21.53
C ARG A 327 4.97 1.98 21.44
N GLY A 328 3.80 1.96 20.81
CA GLY A 328 2.86 3.07 20.88
C GLY A 328 2.65 3.46 22.34
N VAL A 329 3.04 4.69 22.68
CA VAL A 329 3.08 5.29 24.04
C VAL A 329 3.27 4.22 25.12
N ASP A 330 4.54 3.84 25.32
CA ASP A 330 4.97 2.80 26.26
C ASP A 330 4.34 3.01 27.65
N ASP A 331 3.94 1.92 28.29
CA ASP A 331 3.45 1.95 29.66
C ASP A 331 4.52 2.59 30.57
N ASP A 332 5.81 2.47 30.23
CA ASP A 332 6.93 3.15 30.88
C ASP A 332 6.89 4.69 30.77
N TYR A 333 6.43 5.26 29.65
CA TYR A 333 6.27 6.71 29.50
C TYR A 333 5.09 7.21 30.34
N LEU A 334 3.98 6.48 30.36
CA LEU A 334 2.84 6.78 31.23
C LEU A 334 3.22 6.65 32.71
N CYS A 335 4.01 5.63 33.07
CA CYS A 335 4.58 5.46 34.41
C CYS A 335 5.45 6.67 34.80
N ARG A 336 6.34 7.15 33.91
CA ARG A 336 7.16 8.34 34.17
C ARG A 336 6.32 9.59 34.38
N LEU A 337 5.31 9.83 33.53
CA LEU A 337 4.38 10.95 33.71
C LEU A 337 3.68 10.93 35.07
N VAL A 338 3.26 9.76 35.54
CA VAL A 338 2.65 9.59 36.87
C VAL A 338 3.66 9.90 37.97
N VAL A 339 4.88 9.37 37.88
CA VAL A 339 5.95 9.63 38.85
C VAL A 339 6.31 11.11 38.88
N ASP A 340 6.49 11.76 37.74
CA ASP A 340 6.83 13.18 37.64
C ASP A 340 5.72 14.06 38.22
N TYR A 341 4.46 13.71 37.96
CA TYR A 341 3.30 14.41 38.52
C TYR A 341 3.27 14.27 40.05
N ILE A 342 3.40 13.06 40.60
CA ILE A 342 3.37 12.84 42.05
C ILE A 342 4.60 13.44 42.73
N THR A 343 5.76 13.45 42.06
CA THR A 343 6.98 14.11 42.57
C THR A 343 6.78 15.62 42.67
N LYS A 344 6.11 16.23 41.68
CA LYS A 344 5.89 17.68 41.62
C LYS A 344 4.74 18.16 42.51
N TYR A 345 3.68 17.38 42.65
CA TYR A 345 2.44 17.76 43.33
C TYR A 345 2.15 16.97 44.62
N GLY A 346 3.01 16.01 44.99
CA GLY A 346 2.99 15.24 46.24
C GLY A 346 1.96 14.09 46.28
N GLN A 347 0.87 14.18 45.54
CA GLN A 347 -0.17 13.14 45.44
C GLN A 347 -0.94 13.24 44.13
N ALA A 348 -1.57 12.16 43.69
CA ALA A 348 -2.50 12.15 42.55
C ALA A 348 -3.80 11.42 42.90
N ASN A 349 -4.95 12.04 42.66
CA ASN A 349 -6.25 11.37 42.76
C ASN A 349 -6.66 10.76 41.40
N ARG A 350 -7.76 10.00 41.37
CA ARG A 350 -8.19 9.32 40.14
C ARG A 350 -8.51 10.29 38.99
N LYS A 351 -9.14 11.43 39.30
CA LYS A 351 -9.51 12.45 38.33
C LYS A 351 -8.27 13.08 37.69
N ASP A 352 -7.25 13.38 38.50
CA ASP A 352 -5.98 13.94 38.01
C ASP A 352 -5.28 12.97 37.04
N LEU A 353 -5.29 11.67 37.34
CA LEU A 353 -4.70 10.63 36.50
C LEU A 353 -5.47 10.41 35.19
N ASP A 354 -6.81 10.45 35.25
CA ASP A 354 -7.66 10.38 34.07
C ASP A 354 -7.39 11.59 33.15
N GLU A 355 -7.32 12.81 33.70
CA GLU A 355 -7.05 14.04 32.93
C GLU A 355 -5.63 14.07 32.33
N LEU A 356 -4.64 13.58 33.07
CA LEU A 356 -3.25 13.53 32.61
C LEU A 356 -3.03 12.50 31.50
N LEU A 357 -3.64 11.31 31.63
CA LEU A 357 -3.26 10.14 30.82
C LEU A 357 -4.24 9.84 29.69
N LEU A 358 -5.55 10.05 29.86
CA LEU A 358 -6.55 9.71 28.83
C LEU A 358 -6.32 10.44 27.48
N PRO A 359 -5.94 11.73 27.44
CA PRO A 359 -5.61 12.43 26.20
C PRO A 359 -4.31 11.96 25.54
N LYS A 360 -3.46 11.24 26.29
CA LYS A 360 -2.17 10.71 25.82
C LYS A 360 -2.23 9.24 25.43
N MET A 361 -3.35 8.57 25.68
CA MET A 361 -3.61 7.18 25.26
C MET A 361 -4.11 7.13 23.82
N ALA A 362 -3.74 6.07 23.10
CA ALA A 362 -4.13 5.86 21.71
C ALA A 362 -5.64 6.02 21.49
N ASP A 363 -6.02 6.78 20.47
CA ASP A 363 -7.42 7.07 20.13
C ASP A 363 -8.18 5.85 19.59
N VAL A 364 -7.47 4.76 19.29
CA VAL A 364 -8.04 3.45 18.94
C VAL A 364 -8.72 2.78 20.13
N LEU A 365 -8.39 3.17 21.37
CA LEU A 365 -8.98 2.61 22.58
C LEU A 365 -10.28 3.32 22.93
N ASN A 366 -11.35 2.56 23.17
CA ASN A 366 -12.60 3.11 23.70
C ASN A 366 -12.45 3.51 25.18
N ALA A 367 -13.43 4.25 25.74
CA ALA A 367 -13.36 4.76 27.11
C ALA A 367 -13.16 3.65 28.17
N GLU A 368 -13.79 2.49 27.97
CA GLU A 368 -13.68 1.33 28.87
C GLU A 368 -12.28 0.69 28.80
N GLN A 369 -11.71 0.58 27.60
CA GLN A 369 -10.36 0.07 27.35
C GLN A 369 -9.29 1.02 27.90
N LYS A 370 -9.46 2.34 27.73
CA LYS A 370 -8.58 3.36 28.33
C LYS A 370 -8.62 3.28 29.87
N ALA A 371 -9.82 3.15 30.46
CA ALA A 371 -9.97 2.98 31.90
C ALA A 371 -9.32 1.70 32.42
N HIS A 372 -9.48 0.57 31.70
CA HIS A 372 -8.85 -0.70 32.01
C HIS A 372 -7.33 -0.64 31.92
N LYS A 373 -6.80 0.03 30.89
CA LYS A 373 -5.36 0.24 30.72
C LYS A 373 -4.77 1.06 31.86
N LEU A 374 -5.43 2.15 32.25
CA LEU A 374 -5.00 2.95 33.41
C LEU A 374 -5.04 2.16 34.72
N ARG A 375 -6.07 1.34 34.94
CA ARG A 375 -6.15 0.49 36.13
C ARG A 375 -4.98 -0.50 36.19
N ASN A 376 -4.69 -1.16 35.07
CA ASN A 376 -3.58 -2.11 34.96
C ASN A 376 -2.22 -1.43 35.18
N LEU A 377 -2.04 -0.22 34.63
CA LEU A 377 -0.84 0.59 34.82
C LEU A 377 -0.58 0.89 36.30
N MET A 378 -1.58 1.44 37.00
CA MET A 378 -1.44 1.78 38.43
C MET A 378 -1.24 0.54 39.30
N GLN A 379 -1.85 -0.59 38.95
CA GLN A 379 -1.64 -1.85 39.64
C GLN A 379 -0.22 -2.40 39.42
N GLY A 380 0.32 -2.26 38.20
CA GLY A 380 1.71 -2.56 37.88
C GLY A 380 2.68 -1.72 38.71
N MET A 381 2.51 -0.39 38.68
CA MET A 381 3.36 0.54 39.43
C MET A 381 3.31 0.29 40.95
N ARG A 382 2.16 -0.14 41.49
CA ARG A 382 2.05 -0.54 42.90
C ARG A 382 2.81 -1.82 43.21
N ARG A 383 2.70 -2.83 42.34
CA ARG A 383 3.40 -4.11 42.50
C ARG A 383 4.91 -3.91 42.42
N ASP A 384 5.35 -2.99 41.58
CA ASP A 384 6.75 -2.69 41.36
C ASP A 384 7.31 -1.67 42.39
N GLY A 385 6.51 -1.31 43.40
CA GLY A 385 6.94 -0.46 44.52
C GLY A 385 7.19 1.00 44.15
N LEU A 386 6.64 1.51 43.05
CA LEU A 386 6.82 2.90 42.61
C LEU A 386 5.81 3.85 43.28
N VAL A 387 4.59 3.37 43.51
CA VAL A 387 3.50 4.17 44.10
C VAL A 387 2.72 3.35 45.12
N ARG A 388 2.26 4.00 46.18
CA ARG A 388 1.34 3.44 47.17
C ARG A 388 0.01 4.17 47.14
N ARG A 389 -1.07 3.43 47.37
CA ARG A 389 -2.41 3.99 47.50
C ARG A 389 -2.70 4.22 48.99
N GLU A 390 -3.03 5.45 49.34
CA GLU A 390 -3.44 5.84 50.70
C GLU A 390 -4.92 6.26 50.70
N GLY A 391 -5.64 5.89 51.76
CA GLY A 391 -7.03 6.29 51.97
C GLY A 391 -8.09 5.26 51.54
N PRO A 392 -9.37 5.56 51.84
CA PRO A 392 -10.49 4.63 51.63
C PRO A 392 -10.78 4.37 50.15
N ARG A 393 -11.47 3.26 49.86
CA ARG A 393 -11.68 2.73 48.50
C ARG A 393 -12.33 3.74 47.52
N SER A 394 -13.11 4.69 48.04
CA SER A 394 -13.81 5.75 47.29
C SER A 394 -13.04 7.06 47.13
N ALA A 395 -11.99 7.31 47.92
CA ALA A 395 -11.24 8.58 47.92
C ALA A 395 -9.70 8.40 47.94
N GLY A 396 -9.23 7.19 47.61
CA GLY A 396 -7.81 6.87 47.72
C GLY A 396 -6.94 7.68 46.75
N VAL A 397 -5.86 8.25 47.29
CA VAL A 397 -4.84 9.00 46.55
C VAL A 397 -3.60 8.14 46.36
N TRP A 398 -2.85 8.42 45.31
CA TRP A 398 -1.57 7.78 45.02
C TRP A 398 -0.42 8.69 45.44
N ARG A 399 0.52 8.13 46.21
CA ARG A 399 1.78 8.76 46.60
C ARG A 399 2.95 7.90 46.15
N LEU A 400 4.15 8.47 46.09
CA LEU A 400 5.37 7.67 45.91
C LEU A 400 5.52 6.71 47.09
N ALA A 401 5.94 5.48 46.81
CA ALA A 401 6.31 4.58 47.89
C ALA A 401 7.66 5.02 48.48
N GLU A 402 7.74 5.10 49.81
CA GLU A 402 9.01 5.30 50.50
C GLU A 402 9.87 4.05 50.32
N LYS A 403 11.16 4.24 49.97
CA LYS A 403 12.13 3.16 49.79
C LYS A 403 12.41 2.40 51.07
#